data_AF-R5V492-F1
#
_entry.id   AF-R5V492-F1
#
_cell.length_a   1.000
_cell.length_b   1.000
_cell.length_c   1.000
_cell.angle_alpha   90.00
_cell.angle_beta   90.00
_cell.angle_gamma   90.00
#
_symmetry.space_group_name_H-M   'P 1'
#
loop_
_entity.id
_entity.type
_entity.pdbx_description
1 polymer ?
#
loop_
_entity_poly.entity_id
_entity_poly.type
_entity_poly.pdbx_seq_one_letter_code
_entity_poly.pdbx_strand_id
1 'polypeptide(L)'
;MKKNLLLAGIVFLSFGLVSCDKDKTLNDPLVISEFIENDSNSALELYNRFDEEIDLSDYSLKIYFRSVITIPLEGKLEAKNTYVIVQESEFLSDELRNRSDFIVNQLIFSGRNAIELCHDGKTIDILGDKENIYSYCEDKGIVRKTNYLRSTTKFDEYEWIRYPNTTLDNLNSATNNITEEELLAGPQLTDEDLERPFVSLQNSSLGGGGVITVTVSSYGDGDTTNFYFPDTGEVNAPVGTTRVRYQNVDTRETMADLTQEWGVPAKNFTNSELQNADVIQVQSVLNGSLYETFDRLLGWVWVDGELLNFKLVKEGYSQVQFGESQAMYKGVLYTDFLYHAELYAKRNGLKIHGEEDPTWDYEHNRPKEDDNV
;
A
#
# COMPACT_ATOMS: atom_id res chain seq x y z
N MET A 1 -31.40 43.14 27.80
CA MET A 1 -31.49 41.66 27.89
C MET A 1 -30.40 41.06 27.01
N LYS A 2 -29.29 40.61 27.62
CA LYS A 2 -28.17 39.98 26.92
C LYS A 2 -28.53 38.52 26.64
N LYS A 3 -28.53 38.11 25.37
CA LYS A 3 -28.64 36.70 24.97
C LYS A 3 -27.24 36.10 25.03
N ASN A 4 -27.01 35.17 25.96
CA ASN A 4 -25.82 34.35 25.99
C ASN A 4 -25.97 33.24 24.95
N LEU A 5 -25.07 33.21 23.98
CA LEU A 5 -24.91 32.11 23.03
C LEU A 5 -24.14 30.99 23.76
N LEU A 6 -24.77 29.83 23.97
CA LEU A 6 -24.10 28.64 24.47
C LEU A 6 -23.38 27.98 23.28
N LEU A 7 -22.05 28.02 23.29
CA LEU A 7 -21.21 27.28 22.36
C LEU A 7 -21.07 25.85 22.91
N ALA A 8 -21.76 24.88 22.29
CA ALA A 8 -21.58 23.47 22.62
C ALA A 8 -20.29 22.98 21.94
N GLY A 9 -19.21 22.89 22.71
CA GLY A 9 -17.97 22.27 22.25
C GLY A 9 -18.15 20.77 22.11
N ILE A 10 -17.98 20.25 20.89
CA ILE A 10 -17.84 18.82 20.62
C ILE A 10 -16.49 18.39 21.17
N VAL A 11 -16.51 17.65 22.28
CA VAL A 11 -15.33 17.00 22.82
C VAL A 11 -15.10 15.74 21.98
N PHE A 12 -14.15 15.81 21.05
CA PHE A 12 -13.58 14.61 20.42
C PHE A 12 -12.87 13.80 21.51
N LEU A 13 -13.54 12.76 22.02
CA LEU A 13 -12.90 11.75 22.85
C LEU A 13 -12.06 10.87 21.92
N SER A 14 -10.77 11.19 21.80
CA SER A 14 -9.80 10.30 21.17
C SER A 14 -9.61 9.07 22.07
N PHE A 15 -10.26 7.97 21.71
CA PHE A 15 -9.90 6.66 22.25
C PHE A 15 -8.57 6.25 21.63
N GLY A 16 -7.47 6.64 22.29
CA GLY A 16 -6.17 6.02 22.06
C GLY A 16 -6.22 4.59 22.63
N LEU A 17 -6.49 3.60 21.78
CA LEU A 17 -6.21 2.20 22.10
C LEU A 17 -4.68 2.04 22.09
N VAL A 18 -4.08 2.21 23.26
CA VAL A 18 -2.70 1.81 23.51
C VAL A 18 -2.68 0.29 23.52
N SER A 19 -2.47 -0.32 22.36
CA SER A 19 -1.96 -1.69 22.29
C SER A 19 -0.51 -1.64 22.77
N CYS A 20 -0.30 -2.05 24.01
CA CYS A 20 1.00 -2.05 24.66
C CYS A 20 1.70 -3.39 24.38
N ASP A 21 2.14 -3.61 23.14
CA ASP A 21 3.35 -4.39 22.92
C ASP A 21 4.49 -3.39 22.76
N LYS A 22 5.11 -3.03 23.89
CA LYS A 22 6.44 -2.42 23.87
C LYS A 22 7.41 -3.52 23.47
N ASP A 23 7.49 -3.82 22.18
CA ASP A 23 8.69 -4.42 21.63
C ASP A 23 9.86 -3.59 22.17
N LYS A 24 10.75 -4.24 22.92
CA LYS A 24 11.94 -3.60 23.44
C LYS A 24 12.74 -3.15 22.22
N THR A 25 12.62 -1.87 21.88
CA THR A 25 13.52 -1.25 20.92
C THR A 25 14.92 -1.50 21.40
N LEU A 26 15.66 -2.31 20.65
CA LEU A 26 17.07 -2.54 20.93
C LEU A 26 17.78 -1.21 20.69
N ASN A 27 18.66 -0.83 21.60
CA ASN A 27 19.35 0.45 21.49
C ASN A 27 20.62 0.33 20.64
N ASP A 28 20.51 -0.30 19.47
CA ASP A 28 21.61 -0.43 18.52
C ASP A 28 21.57 0.70 17.49
N PRO A 29 22.69 1.34 17.12
CA PRO A 29 22.72 2.41 16.12
C PRO A 29 22.28 1.95 14.72
N LEU A 30 22.56 0.69 14.35
CA LEU A 30 22.39 0.23 12.99
C LEU A 30 21.02 -0.44 12.79
N VAL A 31 20.36 -0.09 11.69
CA VAL A 31 19.06 -0.64 11.29
C VAL A 31 19.05 -0.95 9.80
N ILE A 32 18.19 -1.87 9.36
CA ILE A 32 17.90 -2.08 7.95
C ILE A 32 16.93 -0.98 7.51
N SER A 33 17.31 -0.17 6.52
CA SER A 33 16.50 0.96 6.06
C SER A 33 15.83 0.72 4.71
N GLU A 34 16.43 -0.07 3.83
CA GLU A 34 15.89 -0.30 2.49
C GLU A 34 16.31 -1.66 1.97
N PHE A 35 15.44 -2.25 1.15
CA PHE A 35 15.74 -3.44 0.37
C PHE A 35 15.16 -3.27 -1.03
N ILE A 36 15.94 -3.62 -2.04
CA ILE A 36 15.49 -3.61 -3.44
C ILE A 36 15.79 -4.98 -4.03
N GLU A 37 14.82 -5.52 -4.76
CA GLU A 37 15.00 -6.69 -5.60
C GLU A 37 14.30 -6.49 -6.95
N ASN A 38 15.06 -6.68 -8.02
CA ASN A 38 14.55 -7.00 -9.35
C ASN A 38 15.41 -8.09 -9.99
N ASP A 39 15.00 -8.56 -11.18
CA ASP A 39 15.65 -9.61 -11.97
C ASP A 39 17.18 -9.52 -12.09
N SER A 40 17.78 -8.33 -11.91
CA SER A 40 19.21 -8.09 -12.15
C SER A 40 19.93 -7.35 -11.03
N ASN A 41 19.20 -6.66 -10.15
CA ASN A 41 19.74 -5.76 -9.15
C ASN A 41 19.09 -6.04 -7.80
N SER A 42 19.91 -6.38 -6.82
CA SER A 42 19.47 -6.53 -5.44
C SER A 42 20.40 -5.78 -4.49
N ALA A 43 19.81 -5.03 -3.57
CA ALA A 43 20.54 -4.25 -2.58
C ALA A 43 19.84 -4.29 -1.22
N LEU A 44 20.65 -4.25 -0.17
CA LEU A 44 20.22 -4.01 1.19
C LEU A 44 20.93 -2.77 1.71
N GLU A 45 20.17 -1.82 2.23
CA GLU A 45 20.70 -0.65 2.89
C GLU A 45 20.59 -0.78 4.40
N LEU A 46 21.68 -0.43 5.07
CA LEU A 46 21.73 -0.21 6.50
C LEU A 46 21.86 1.28 6.79
N TYR A 47 21.27 1.76 7.89
CA TYR A 47 21.34 3.15 8.30
C TYR A 47 21.87 3.30 9.73
N ASN A 48 22.89 4.13 9.91
CA ASN A 48 23.36 4.54 11.24
C ASN A 48 22.49 5.69 11.76
N ARG A 49 21.59 5.37 12.68
CA ARG A 49 20.64 6.36 13.24
C ARG A 49 21.23 7.21 14.36
N PHE A 50 22.48 7.00 14.78
CA PHE A 50 23.12 7.77 15.85
C PHE A 50 23.97 8.94 15.30
N ASP A 51 24.46 9.77 16.22
CA ASP A 51 25.25 10.97 15.92
C ASP A 51 26.77 10.71 15.98
N GLU A 52 27.18 9.43 15.99
CA GLU A 52 28.59 9.00 16.06
C GLU A 52 28.89 7.95 14.97
N GLU A 53 30.13 7.92 14.50
CA GLU A 53 30.65 6.86 13.61
C GLU A 53 30.64 5.51 14.34
N ILE A 54 30.25 4.45 13.62
CA ILE A 54 30.28 3.08 14.12
C ILE A 54 31.27 2.22 13.32
N ASP A 55 31.92 1.28 14.01
CA ASP A 55 32.74 0.24 13.39
C ASP A 55 31.85 -0.98 13.07
N LEU A 56 31.88 -1.46 11.83
CA LEU A 56 31.02 -2.54 11.38
C LEU A 56 31.61 -3.94 11.62
N SER A 57 32.84 -4.04 12.14
CA SER A 57 33.55 -5.32 12.29
C SER A 57 32.88 -6.33 13.24
N ASP A 58 32.10 -5.86 14.21
CA ASP A 58 31.30 -6.70 15.12
C ASP A 58 29.89 -7.01 14.58
N TYR A 59 29.56 -6.49 13.39
CA TYR A 59 28.28 -6.67 12.73
C TYR A 59 28.32 -7.75 11.64
N SER A 60 27.17 -8.43 11.45
CA SER A 60 27.00 -9.40 10.37
C SER A 60 25.56 -9.50 9.94
N LEU A 61 25.33 -9.94 8.69
CA LEU A 61 24.03 -10.37 8.21
C LEU A 61 23.90 -11.88 8.30
N LYS A 62 22.72 -12.37 8.69
CA LYS A 62 22.31 -13.76 8.50
C LYS A 62 21.11 -13.80 7.57
N ILE A 63 21.26 -14.50 6.45
CA ILE A 63 20.24 -14.59 5.42
C ILE A 63 19.67 -16.00 5.40
N TYR A 64 18.36 -16.09 5.57
CA TYR A 64 17.62 -17.33 5.74
C TYR A 64 17.06 -17.78 4.39
N PHE A 65 17.80 -18.67 3.71
CA PHE A 65 17.38 -19.39 2.51
C PHE A 65 17.11 -20.87 2.86
N ARG A 66 17.43 -21.81 1.96
CA ARG A 66 17.52 -23.26 2.26
C ARG A 66 18.54 -23.58 3.35
N SER A 67 19.54 -22.73 3.49
CA SER A 67 20.55 -22.73 4.55
C SER A 67 20.79 -21.29 5.01
N VAL A 68 21.32 -21.11 6.21
CA VAL A 68 21.71 -19.78 6.70
C VAL A 68 23.06 -19.40 6.13
N ILE A 69 23.12 -18.28 5.42
CA ILE A 69 24.37 -17.66 4.95
C ILE A 69 24.72 -16.53 5.91
N THR A 70 25.97 -16.47 6.37
CA THR A 70 26.45 -15.40 7.25
C THR A 70 27.47 -14.54 6.51
N ILE A 71 27.27 -13.22 6.54
CA ILE A 71 28.12 -12.23 5.88
C ILE A 71 28.64 -11.27 6.95
N PRO A 72 29.94 -11.32 7.31
CA PRO A 72 30.51 -10.29 8.17
C PRO A 72 30.50 -8.95 7.44
N LEU A 73 30.20 -7.87 8.17
CA LEU A 73 30.32 -6.52 7.65
C LEU A 73 31.74 -5.98 7.92
N GLU A 74 32.13 -4.95 7.18
CA GLU A 74 33.46 -4.36 7.33
C GLU A 74 33.46 -2.86 7.08
N GLY A 75 34.48 -2.19 7.61
CA GLY A 75 34.63 -0.75 7.50
C GLY A 75 33.94 0.02 8.62
N LYS A 76 33.67 1.28 8.33
CA LYS A 76 33.11 2.25 9.28
C LYS A 76 31.95 2.97 8.61
N LEU A 77 30.97 3.34 9.42
CA LEU A 77 29.80 4.06 8.95
C LEU A 77 29.61 5.34 9.76
N GLU A 78 29.77 6.47 9.08
CA GLU A 78 29.59 7.80 9.65
C GLU A 78 28.20 8.00 10.26
N ALA A 79 28.10 8.95 11.17
CA ALA A 79 26.84 9.37 11.77
C ALA A 79 25.80 9.75 10.70
N LYS A 80 24.55 9.30 10.86
CA LYS A 80 23.42 9.61 9.95
C LYS A 80 23.68 9.25 8.49
N ASN A 81 24.52 8.26 8.23
CA ASN A 81 24.84 7.80 6.88
C ASN A 81 24.35 6.37 6.66
N THR A 82 24.32 5.96 5.39
CA THR A 82 23.87 4.65 4.92
C THR A 82 25.05 3.77 4.51
N TYR A 83 24.87 2.46 4.58
CA TYR A 83 25.81 1.47 4.07
C TYR A 83 25.05 0.51 3.14
N VAL A 84 25.34 0.58 1.84
CA VAL A 84 24.62 -0.16 0.80
C VAL A 84 25.40 -1.41 0.41
N ILE A 85 24.76 -2.56 0.61
CA ILE A 85 25.29 -3.88 0.29
C ILE A 85 24.61 -4.37 -0.99
N VAL A 86 25.40 -4.66 -2.01
CA VAL A 86 24.91 -5.04 -3.34
C VAL A 86 25.34 -6.45 -3.69
N GLN A 87 24.41 -7.21 -4.26
CA GLN A 87 24.71 -8.52 -4.83
C GLN A 87 25.39 -8.37 -6.19
N GLU A 88 26.57 -8.97 -6.35
CA GLU A 88 27.24 -9.05 -7.65
C GLU A 88 26.44 -9.94 -8.62
N SER A 89 26.34 -9.48 -9.86
CA SER A 89 25.57 -10.11 -10.93
C SER A 89 26.16 -9.68 -12.27
N GLU A 90 26.08 -10.54 -13.28
CA GLU A 90 26.49 -10.17 -14.64
C GLU A 90 25.65 -9.01 -15.22
N PHE A 91 24.47 -8.77 -14.64
CA PHE A 91 23.54 -7.71 -15.02
C PHE A 91 23.48 -6.57 -13.99
N LEU A 92 24.38 -6.54 -13.00
CA LEU A 92 24.44 -5.46 -12.01
C LEU A 92 24.71 -4.13 -12.73
N SER A 93 23.78 -3.18 -12.58
CA SER A 93 23.89 -1.86 -13.19
C SER A 93 25.05 -1.03 -12.64
N ASP A 94 25.67 -0.21 -13.48
CA ASP A 94 26.71 0.73 -13.07
C ASP A 94 26.20 1.73 -12.03
N GLU A 95 24.93 2.14 -12.14
CA GLU A 95 24.29 3.04 -11.17
C GLU A 95 24.28 2.42 -9.77
N LEU A 96 23.78 1.19 -9.62
CA LEU A 96 23.73 0.54 -8.32
C LEU A 96 25.14 0.20 -7.80
N ARG A 97 26.06 -0.20 -8.70
CA ARG A 97 27.47 -0.45 -8.35
C ARG A 97 28.14 0.79 -7.76
N ASN A 98 27.91 1.97 -8.35
CA ASN A 98 28.49 3.23 -7.88
C ASN A 98 27.93 3.72 -6.53
N ARG A 99 26.78 3.20 -6.12
CA ARG A 99 26.12 3.52 -4.84
C ARG A 99 26.44 2.52 -3.73
N SER A 100 27.13 1.43 -4.06
CA SER A 100 27.49 0.37 -3.13
C SER A 100 28.68 0.76 -2.26
N ASP A 101 28.61 0.37 -0.99
CA ASP A 101 29.74 0.39 -0.05
C ASP A 101 30.37 -0.99 0.06
N PHE A 102 29.59 -2.05 -0.21
CA PHE A 102 30.04 -3.43 -0.14
C PHE A 102 29.39 -4.29 -1.22
N ILE A 103 30.18 -5.09 -1.92
CA ILE A 103 29.71 -5.99 -2.98
C ILE A 103 29.98 -7.43 -2.59
N VAL A 104 28.95 -8.28 -2.68
CA VAL A 104 29.01 -9.69 -2.31
C VAL A 104 28.75 -10.61 -3.50
N ASN A 105 29.59 -11.62 -3.69
CA ASN A 105 29.56 -12.53 -4.86
C ASN A 105 28.60 -13.72 -4.72
N GLN A 106 27.65 -13.67 -3.79
CA GLN A 106 26.72 -14.78 -3.51
C GLN A 106 25.30 -14.36 -3.87
N LEU A 107 24.53 -15.26 -4.49
CA LEU A 107 23.12 -15.04 -4.79
C LEU A 107 22.31 -15.22 -3.50
N ILE A 108 22.00 -14.12 -2.82
CA ILE A 108 21.55 -14.12 -1.42
C ILE A 108 20.27 -13.33 -1.20
N PHE A 109 19.97 -12.35 -2.02
CA PHE A 109 18.87 -11.44 -1.76
C PHE A 109 17.64 -11.86 -2.52
N SER A 110 16.58 -12.13 -1.76
CA SER A 110 15.24 -12.28 -2.28
C SER A 110 14.23 -11.82 -1.25
N GLY A 111 13.15 -11.20 -1.69
CA GLY A 111 12.00 -10.74 -0.90
C GLY A 111 11.16 -11.87 -0.33
N ARG A 112 11.66 -13.12 -0.40
CA ARG A 112 11.22 -14.29 0.36
C ARG A 112 12.12 -14.63 1.55
N ASN A 113 13.31 -14.07 1.62
CA ASN A 113 14.32 -14.46 2.59
C ASN A 113 14.31 -13.49 3.76
N ALA A 114 14.31 -14.04 4.97
CA ALA A 114 14.55 -13.23 6.14
C ALA A 114 16.03 -12.83 6.20
N ILE A 115 16.28 -11.58 6.54
CA ILE A 115 17.61 -11.00 6.71
C ILE A 115 17.69 -10.48 8.13
N GLU A 116 18.49 -11.14 8.96
CA GLU A 116 18.82 -10.65 10.30
C GLU A 116 20.09 -9.82 10.25
N LEU A 117 20.04 -8.64 10.84
CA LEU A 117 21.21 -7.87 11.21
C LEU A 117 21.63 -8.27 12.63
N CYS A 118 22.88 -8.67 12.81
CA CYS A 118 23.44 -9.11 14.07
C CYS A 118 24.60 -8.20 14.51
N HIS A 119 24.71 -7.96 15.81
CA HIS A 119 25.85 -7.31 16.48
C HIS A 119 26.29 -8.20 17.65
N ASP A 120 27.58 -8.55 17.73
CA ASP A 120 28.12 -9.50 18.72
C ASP A 120 27.38 -10.86 18.71
N GLY A 121 26.96 -11.29 17.52
CA GLY A 121 26.22 -12.54 17.31
C GLY A 121 24.75 -12.52 17.75
N LYS A 122 24.24 -11.40 18.29
CA LYS A 122 22.83 -11.21 18.67
C LYS A 122 22.06 -10.48 17.57
N THR A 123 20.85 -10.92 17.28
CA THR A 123 19.94 -10.22 16.36
C THR A 123 19.58 -8.85 16.94
N ILE A 124 19.83 -7.81 16.16
CA ILE A 124 19.45 -6.43 16.49
C ILE A 124 18.33 -5.92 15.60
N ASP A 125 18.27 -6.38 14.35
CA ASP A 125 17.24 -6.01 13.40
C ASP A 125 16.86 -7.18 12.50
N ILE A 126 15.66 -7.15 11.95
CA ILE A 126 15.20 -8.16 11.00
C ILE A 126 14.30 -7.58 9.92
N LEU A 127 14.50 -8.07 8.70
CA LEU A 127 13.60 -7.91 7.58
C LEU A 127 13.10 -9.28 7.14
N GLY A 128 11.80 -9.45 6.93
CA GLY A 128 11.18 -10.74 6.62
C GLY A 128 10.98 -11.67 7.83
N ASP A 129 10.27 -12.77 7.60
CA ASP A 129 9.93 -13.77 8.63
C ASP A 129 10.72 -15.07 8.40
N LYS A 130 11.38 -15.58 9.44
CA LYS A 130 12.23 -16.78 9.37
C LYS A 130 11.42 -18.07 9.27
N GLU A 131 10.18 -18.04 9.73
CA GLU A 131 9.29 -19.20 9.77
C GLU A 131 8.41 -19.27 8.51
N ASN A 132 8.43 -18.22 7.70
CA ASN A 132 7.56 -18.07 6.55
C ASN A 132 8.37 -17.83 5.26
N ILE A 133 8.18 -18.72 4.28
CA ILE A 133 8.85 -18.65 2.97
C ILE A 133 8.03 -17.89 1.92
N TYR A 134 6.84 -17.40 2.27
CA TYR A 134 6.03 -16.57 1.39
C TYR A 134 6.70 -15.21 1.21
N SER A 135 6.55 -14.69 -0.01
CA SER A 135 7.09 -13.39 -0.39
C SER A 135 6.43 -12.26 0.38
N TYR A 136 7.24 -11.33 0.88
CA TYR A 136 6.81 -10.04 1.42
C TYR A 136 7.25 -8.87 0.52
N CYS A 137 8.21 -9.05 -0.40
CA CYS A 137 8.62 -7.99 -1.32
C CYS A 137 9.36 -8.45 -2.59
N GLU A 138 9.07 -9.65 -3.10
CA GLU A 138 9.63 -10.05 -4.41
C GLU A 138 9.30 -9.04 -5.51
N ASP A 139 10.29 -8.76 -6.35
CA ASP A 139 10.20 -7.80 -7.46
C ASP A 139 9.67 -6.43 -7.01
N LYS A 140 10.11 -5.98 -5.83
CA LYS A 140 9.77 -4.66 -5.25
C LYS A 140 10.99 -4.01 -4.62
N GLY A 141 10.92 -2.68 -4.50
CA GLY A 141 11.68 -1.92 -3.52
C GLY A 141 10.84 -1.75 -2.25
N ILE A 142 11.43 -1.89 -1.07
CA ILE A 142 10.79 -1.54 0.20
C ILE A 142 11.70 -0.62 1.01
N VAL A 143 11.12 0.48 1.50
CA VAL A 143 11.82 1.48 2.31
C VAL A 143 11.17 1.52 3.68
N ARG A 144 11.96 1.42 4.74
CA ARG A 144 11.46 1.53 6.11
C ARG A 144 10.96 2.95 6.33
N LYS A 145 9.78 3.06 6.93
CA LYS A 145 9.18 4.34 7.29
C LYS A 145 10.08 5.08 8.31
N THR A 146 10.25 6.39 8.16
CA THR A 146 11.16 7.22 8.96
C THR A 146 10.82 7.16 10.46
N ASN A 147 9.53 7.12 10.81
CA ASN A 147 9.08 6.99 12.20
C ASN A 147 9.28 5.59 12.79
N TYR A 148 9.65 4.61 11.97
CA TYR A 148 9.95 3.23 12.35
C TYR A 148 11.44 2.88 12.17
N LEU A 149 12.33 3.83 11.85
CA LEU A 149 13.80 3.65 11.77
C LEU A 149 14.43 3.35 13.15
N ARG A 150 14.15 2.15 13.67
CA ARG A 150 14.62 1.62 14.95
C ARG A 150 14.87 0.12 14.82
N SER A 151 15.73 -0.41 15.67
CA SER A 151 16.06 -1.84 15.70
C SER A 151 14.88 -2.65 16.23
N THR A 152 14.48 -3.70 15.50
CA THR A 152 13.40 -4.63 15.89
C THR A 152 13.78 -6.08 15.59
N THR A 153 13.48 -7.01 16.51
CA THR A 153 13.71 -8.45 16.28
C THR A 153 12.52 -9.16 15.68
N LYS A 154 11.45 -8.43 15.35
CA LYS A 154 10.24 -8.94 14.72
C LYS A 154 9.94 -8.09 13.49
N PHE A 155 9.76 -8.76 12.36
CA PHE A 155 9.35 -8.10 11.13
C PHE A 155 7.88 -7.71 11.22
N ASP A 156 7.61 -6.42 11.04
CA ASP A 156 6.28 -5.86 10.87
C ASP A 156 6.24 -5.12 9.54
N GLU A 157 5.54 -5.71 8.58
CA GLU A 157 5.48 -5.20 7.22
C GLU A 157 4.80 -3.82 7.13
N TYR A 158 3.96 -3.45 8.10
CA TYR A 158 3.35 -2.13 8.16
C TYR A 158 4.37 -0.99 8.33
N GLU A 159 5.57 -1.32 8.80
CA GLU A 159 6.67 -0.37 9.00
C GLU A 159 7.41 -0.03 7.70
N TRP A 160 7.00 -0.61 6.57
CA TRP A 160 7.66 -0.48 5.28
C TRP A 160 6.72 0.08 4.21
N ILE A 161 7.30 0.81 3.27
CA ILE A 161 6.63 1.39 2.10
C ILE A 161 7.11 0.62 0.88
N ARG A 162 6.19 0.08 0.08
CA ARG A 162 6.51 -0.60 -1.18
C ARG A 162 6.60 0.41 -2.33
N TYR A 163 7.61 0.22 -3.17
CA TYR A 163 7.89 0.98 -4.39
C TYR A 163 8.08 0.02 -5.57
N PRO A 164 7.89 0.49 -6.82
CA PRO A 164 8.35 -0.22 -8.00
C PRO A 164 9.83 -0.61 -7.89
N ASN A 165 10.18 -1.81 -8.34
CA ASN A 165 11.54 -2.34 -8.28
C ASN A 165 12.56 -1.69 -9.22
N THR A 166 12.12 -0.76 -10.06
CA THR A 166 12.97 0.03 -10.96
C THR A 166 13.45 1.32 -10.30
N THR A 167 12.88 1.71 -9.16
CA THR A 167 13.23 2.96 -8.49
C THR A 167 14.38 2.75 -7.52
N LEU A 168 15.47 3.51 -7.72
CA LEU A 168 16.60 3.56 -6.78
C LEU A 168 16.60 4.88 -5.98
N ASP A 169 15.57 5.71 -6.11
CA ASP A 169 15.57 7.11 -5.63
C ASP A 169 15.70 7.24 -4.11
N ASN A 170 15.35 6.21 -3.34
CA ASN A 170 15.37 6.26 -1.88
C ASN A 170 16.71 5.81 -1.27
N LEU A 171 17.51 5.03 -2.01
CA LEU A 171 18.83 4.58 -1.57
C LEU A 171 19.71 5.79 -1.20
N ASN A 172 20.64 5.59 -0.28
CA ASN A 172 21.53 6.57 0.30
C ASN A 172 20.84 7.78 0.96
N SER A 173 19.54 7.69 1.31
CA SER A 173 18.81 8.79 1.93
C SER A 173 18.32 8.49 3.34
N ALA A 174 17.89 7.25 3.63
CA ALA A 174 17.16 6.88 4.84
C ALA A 174 15.98 7.84 5.17
N THR A 175 15.35 8.41 4.15
CA THR A 175 14.19 9.31 4.28
C THR A 175 13.06 8.84 3.39
N ASN A 176 11.81 9.19 3.73
CA ASN A 176 10.68 8.92 2.85
C ASN A 176 10.20 10.19 2.16
N ASN A 177 9.87 10.06 0.87
CA ASN A 177 9.21 11.12 0.10
C ASN A 177 7.72 11.26 0.41
N ILE A 178 7.16 10.30 1.16
CA ILE A 178 5.77 10.27 1.60
C ILE A 178 5.69 10.01 3.10
N THR A 179 4.80 10.73 3.77
CA THR A 179 4.57 10.59 5.21
C THR A 179 3.56 9.48 5.53
N GLU A 180 3.51 9.02 6.78
CA GLU A 180 2.48 8.07 7.22
C GLU A 180 1.07 8.66 7.15
N GLU A 181 0.91 9.95 7.41
CA GLU A 181 -0.37 10.64 7.25
C GLU A 181 -0.86 10.62 5.80
N GLU A 182 0.03 10.87 4.83
CA GLU A 182 -0.28 10.80 3.41
C GLU A 182 -0.57 9.36 2.95
N LEU A 183 0.19 8.37 3.44
CA LEU A 183 -0.11 6.95 3.18
C LEU A 183 -1.49 6.55 3.69
N LEU A 184 -1.92 7.10 4.82
CA LEU A 184 -3.24 6.85 5.39
C LEU A 184 -4.34 7.69 4.72
N ALA A 185 -4.03 8.83 4.12
CA ALA A 185 -4.97 9.60 3.31
C ALA A 185 -5.24 8.95 1.96
N GLY A 186 -4.27 8.19 1.43
CA GLY A 186 -4.33 7.56 0.12
C GLY A 186 -3.68 8.41 -0.97
N PRO A 187 -3.61 7.90 -2.21
CA PRO A 187 -3.06 8.67 -3.32
C PRO A 187 -3.96 9.87 -3.65
N GLN A 188 -3.41 10.85 -4.36
CA GLN A 188 -4.14 12.02 -4.86
C GLN A 188 -4.00 12.12 -6.38
N LEU A 189 -5.01 12.68 -7.04
CA LEU A 189 -4.91 13.08 -8.45
C LEU A 189 -3.93 14.24 -8.59
N THR A 190 -3.06 14.16 -9.58
CA THR A 190 -2.12 15.21 -9.97
C THR A 190 -2.66 15.99 -11.17
N ASP A 191 -2.10 17.17 -11.43
CA ASP A 191 -2.41 17.92 -12.66
C ASP A 191 -2.14 17.08 -13.91
N GLU A 192 -1.11 16.23 -13.89
CA GLU A 192 -0.80 15.33 -14.99
C GLU A 192 -1.92 14.29 -15.20
N ASP A 193 -2.49 13.73 -14.13
CA ASP A 193 -3.62 12.81 -14.24
C ASP A 193 -4.85 13.49 -14.84
N LEU A 194 -5.10 14.76 -14.47
CA LEU A 194 -6.24 15.55 -14.97
C LEU A 194 -6.07 15.97 -16.44
N GLU A 195 -4.84 16.10 -16.93
CA GLU A 195 -4.53 16.47 -18.31
C GLU A 195 -4.43 15.26 -19.27
N ARG A 196 -4.31 14.03 -18.74
CA ARG A 196 -4.26 12.82 -19.57
C ARG A 196 -5.61 12.52 -20.24
N PRO A 197 -5.60 11.91 -21.44
CA PRO A 197 -6.82 11.41 -22.06
C PRO A 197 -7.39 10.24 -21.26
N PHE A 198 -8.71 10.10 -21.23
CA PHE A 198 -9.36 8.98 -20.55
C PHE A 198 -9.07 7.64 -21.24
N VAL A 199 -8.93 7.63 -22.56
CA VAL A 199 -8.58 6.44 -23.35
C VAL A 199 -7.20 6.62 -23.97
N SER A 200 -6.40 5.56 -24.05
CA SER A 200 -5.08 5.64 -24.69
C SER A 200 -5.20 6.08 -26.15
N LEU A 201 -4.38 7.07 -26.53
CA LEU A 201 -4.33 7.58 -27.91
C LEU A 201 -3.70 6.57 -28.88
N GLN A 202 -2.93 5.62 -28.36
CA GLN A 202 -2.24 4.60 -29.15
C GLN A 202 -3.06 3.32 -29.28
N ASN A 203 -3.88 2.99 -28.28
CA ASN A 203 -4.72 1.81 -28.30
C ASN A 203 -6.05 2.03 -27.56
N SER A 204 -7.15 2.07 -28.30
CA SER A 204 -8.48 2.33 -27.75
C SER A 204 -9.02 1.23 -26.83
N SER A 205 -8.35 0.08 -26.71
CA SER A 205 -8.69 -0.94 -25.72
C SER A 205 -8.08 -0.68 -24.34
N LEU A 206 -7.22 0.34 -24.20
CA LEU A 206 -6.50 0.64 -22.96
C LEU A 206 -6.92 2.00 -22.39
N GLY A 207 -6.91 2.11 -21.07
CA GLY A 207 -7.08 3.38 -20.37
C GLY A 207 -5.89 4.32 -20.60
N GLY A 208 -6.17 5.60 -20.75
CA GLY A 208 -5.15 6.65 -20.87
C GLY A 208 -4.71 7.24 -19.53
N GLY A 209 -5.33 6.84 -18.42
CA GLY A 209 -5.04 7.37 -17.08
C GLY A 209 -5.72 8.70 -16.76
N GLY A 210 -6.47 9.26 -17.71
CA GLY A 210 -7.25 10.48 -17.56
C GLY A 210 -8.49 10.31 -16.69
N VAL A 211 -9.08 11.44 -16.31
CA VAL A 211 -10.17 11.55 -15.34
C VAL A 211 -11.41 12.20 -15.98
N ILE A 212 -12.58 11.61 -15.77
CA ILE A 212 -13.87 12.21 -16.17
C ILE A 212 -14.73 12.41 -14.92
N THR A 213 -15.32 13.61 -14.79
CA THR A 213 -16.33 13.90 -13.76
C THR A 213 -17.67 13.30 -14.18
N VAL A 214 -18.30 12.55 -13.28
CA VAL A 214 -19.51 11.77 -13.55
C VAL A 214 -20.60 12.05 -12.51
N THR A 215 -21.80 11.53 -12.75
CA THR A 215 -22.87 11.45 -11.74
C THR A 215 -23.33 10.01 -11.58
N VAL A 216 -23.96 9.66 -10.46
CA VAL A 216 -24.49 8.29 -10.27
C VAL A 216 -25.79 8.12 -11.05
N SER A 217 -25.85 7.14 -11.95
CA SER A 217 -27.09 6.69 -12.61
C SER A 217 -27.88 5.73 -11.73
N SER A 218 -27.19 4.74 -11.14
CA SER A 218 -27.76 3.84 -10.16
C SER A 218 -26.69 3.19 -9.29
N TYR A 219 -27.04 2.97 -8.02
CA TYR A 219 -26.19 2.34 -7.03
C TYR A 219 -26.11 0.82 -7.24
N GLY A 220 -24.92 0.26 -7.08
CA GLY A 220 -24.65 -1.17 -7.19
C GLY A 220 -24.30 -1.79 -5.83
N ASP A 221 -23.28 -2.63 -5.83
CA ASP A 221 -22.68 -3.25 -4.64
C ASP A 221 -21.48 -2.41 -4.15
N GLY A 222 -20.60 -2.99 -3.32
CA GLY A 222 -19.49 -2.27 -2.70
C GLY A 222 -18.40 -1.84 -3.70
N ASP A 223 -18.26 -2.50 -4.85
CA ASP A 223 -17.18 -2.26 -5.81
C ASP A 223 -17.67 -2.01 -7.25
N THR A 224 -18.99 -1.90 -7.43
CA THR A 224 -19.59 -1.68 -8.73
C THR A 224 -20.66 -0.60 -8.65
N THR A 225 -20.64 0.34 -9.59
CA THR A 225 -21.65 1.42 -9.68
C THR A 225 -21.95 1.73 -11.14
N ASN A 226 -23.19 2.13 -11.46
CA ASN A 226 -23.52 2.68 -12.77
C ASN A 226 -23.41 4.20 -12.72
N PHE A 227 -22.49 4.76 -13.49
CA PHE A 227 -22.28 6.20 -13.61
C PHE A 227 -22.80 6.72 -14.94
N TYR A 228 -23.24 7.97 -14.97
CA TYR A 228 -23.49 8.72 -16.19
C TYR A 228 -22.22 9.49 -16.58
N PHE A 229 -21.63 9.13 -17.72
CA PHE A 229 -20.53 9.83 -18.33
C PHE A 229 -21.06 10.89 -19.32
N PRO A 230 -20.70 12.18 -19.13
CA PRO A 230 -21.04 13.21 -20.11
C PRO A 230 -20.24 13.02 -21.40
N ASP A 231 -20.73 13.57 -22.51
CA ASP A 231 -19.94 13.69 -23.73
C ASP A 231 -18.87 14.78 -23.54
N THR A 232 -17.62 14.37 -23.36
CA THR A 232 -16.45 15.26 -23.21
C THR A 232 -15.84 15.65 -24.56
N GLY A 233 -16.31 15.07 -25.66
CA GLY A 233 -15.67 15.15 -26.97
C GLY A 233 -14.41 14.29 -27.12
N GLU A 234 -14.02 13.54 -26.09
CA GLU A 234 -12.91 12.59 -26.17
C GLU A 234 -13.29 11.35 -26.99
N VAL A 235 -12.43 11.01 -27.96
CA VAL A 235 -12.68 9.89 -28.87
C VAL A 235 -12.58 8.57 -28.10
N ASN A 236 -13.59 7.71 -28.25
CA ASN A 236 -13.72 6.40 -27.59
C ASN A 236 -13.96 6.44 -26.07
N ALA A 237 -14.05 7.61 -25.46
CA ALA A 237 -14.47 7.72 -24.06
C ALA A 237 -15.93 7.24 -23.90
N PRO A 238 -16.30 6.66 -22.74
CA PRO A 238 -17.68 6.28 -22.46
C PRO A 238 -18.60 7.49 -22.45
N VAL A 239 -19.82 7.33 -22.96
CA VAL A 239 -20.88 8.35 -22.95
C VAL A 239 -22.20 7.69 -22.53
N GLY A 240 -22.93 8.34 -21.63
CA GLY A 240 -24.17 7.83 -21.08
C GLY A 240 -23.95 6.94 -19.86
N THR A 241 -24.92 6.07 -19.57
CA THR A 241 -24.84 5.17 -18.41
C THR A 241 -23.86 4.03 -18.69
N THR A 242 -22.83 3.93 -17.85
CA THR A 242 -21.78 2.90 -17.93
C THR A 242 -21.61 2.24 -16.56
N ARG A 243 -21.54 0.91 -16.55
CA ARG A 243 -21.26 0.13 -15.34
C ARG A 243 -19.75 0.11 -15.11
N VAL A 244 -19.31 0.59 -13.95
CA VAL A 244 -17.89 0.67 -13.57
C VAL A 244 -17.60 -0.35 -12.49
N ARG A 245 -16.55 -1.16 -12.70
CA ARG A 245 -15.95 -2.05 -11.70
C ARG A 245 -14.72 -1.36 -11.12
N TYR A 246 -14.69 -1.27 -9.79
CA TYR A 246 -13.65 -0.57 -9.07
C TYR A 246 -12.38 -1.40 -9.12
N GLN A 247 -11.31 -0.78 -9.60
CA GLN A 247 -10.01 -1.43 -9.78
C GLN A 247 -9.43 -1.89 -8.44
N ASN A 248 -8.89 -3.11 -8.42
CA ASN A 248 -8.13 -3.70 -7.31
C ASN A 248 -8.87 -3.85 -5.96
N VAL A 249 -10.19 -3.78 -5.98
CA VAL A 249 -11.05 -4.15 -4.84
C VAL A 249 -12.06 -5.19 -5.28
N ASP A 250 -12.41 -6.08 -4.35
CA ASP A 250 -13.44 -7.09 -4.51
C ASP A 250 -14.20 -7.21 -3.19
N THR A 251 -15.30 -6.48 -3.10
CA THR A 251 -16.18 -6.49 -1.94
C THR A 251 -17.05 -7.74 -2.01
N ARG A 252 -17.48 -8.23 -0.84
CA ARG A 252 -18.31 -9.44 -0.79
C ARG A 252 -19.65 -9.20 -1.47
N GLU A 253 -20.18 -10.22 -2.14
CA GLU A 253 -21.35 -10.12 -3.02
C GLU A 253 -22.64 -9.73 -2.27
N THR A 254 -23.54 -8.99 -2.94
CA THR A 254 -24.84 -8.53 -2.37
C THR A 254 -26.07 -8.94 -3.17
N MET A 255 -25.92 -9.88 -4.11
CA MET A 255 -27.06 -10.41 -4.86
C MET A 255 -27.98 -11.22 -3.94
N ALA A 256 -29.29 -11.14 -4.12
CA ALA A 256 -30.29 -11.68 -3.17
C ALA A 256 -30.05 -13.14 -2.76
N ASP A 257 -29.65 -14.00 -3.70
CA ASP A 257 -29.40 -15.44 -3.45
C ASP A 257 -27.92 -15.76 -3.16
N LEU A 258 -27.03 -14.76 -3.19
CA LEU A 258 -25.57 -14.92 -3.05
C LEU A 258 -24.98 -13.88 -2.10
N THR A 259 -25.80 -13.27 -1.23
CA THR A 259 -25.31 -12.24 -0.31
C THR A 259 -24.34 -12.89 0.65
N GLN A 260 -23.16 -12.31 0.76
CA GLN A 260 -22.07 -12.76 1.60
C GLN A 260 -21.92 -11.83 2.81
N GLU A 261 -21.42 -12.38 3.91
CA GLU A 261 -21.03 -11.62 5.11
C GLU A 261 -20.15 -10.42 4.71
N TRP A 262 -20.37 -9.26 5.31
CA TRP A 262 -19.77 -7.97 5.01
C TRP A 262 -20.13 -7.34 3.64
N GLY A 263 -20.91 -8.02 2.79
CA GLY A 263 -21.34 -7.47 1.50
C GLY A 263 -22.29 -6.28 1.64
N VAL A 264 -23.34 -6.42 2.45
CA VAL A 264 -24.33 -5.34 2.66
C VAL A 264 -23.69 -4.09 3.30
N PRO A 265 -22.86 -4.21 4.36
CA PRO A 265 -22.12 -3.07 4.91
C PRO A 265 -21.21 -2.39 3.88
N ALA A 266 -20.47 -3.16 3.06
CA ALA A 266 -19.59 -2.59 2.03
C ALA A 266 -20.38 -1.81 0.98
N LYS A 267 -21.49 -2.37 0.49
CA LYS A 267 -22.44 -1.69 -0.41
C LYS A 267 -22.97 -0.39 0.20
N ASN A 268 -23.38 -0.42 1.46
CA ASN A 268 -23.94 0.75 2.14
C ASN A 268 -22.87 1.85 2.32
N PHE A 269 -21.63 1.47 2.63
CA PHE A 269 -20.51 2.40 2.70
C PHE A 269 -20.29 3.10 1.36
N THR A 270 -20.05 2.36 0.28
CA THR A 270 -19.86 2.91 -1.08
C THR A 270 -21.02 3.81 -1.49
N ASN A 271 -22.25 3.37 -1.31
CA ASN A 271 -23.43 4.14 -1.71
C ASN A 271 -23.58 5.42 -0.89
N SER A 272 -23.25 5.39 0.41
CA SER A 272 -23.29 6.58 1.27
C SER A 272 -22.23 7.60 0.87
N GLU A 273 -21.00 7.16 0.58
CA GLU A 273 -19.93 8.04 0.09
C GLU A 273 -20.35 8.75 -1.20
N LEU A 274 -20.89 7.99 -2.16
CA LEU A 274 -21.36 8.53 -3.43
C LEU A 274 -22.60 9.45 -3.30
N GLN A 275 -23.51 9.17 -2.38
CA GLN A 275 -24.71 9.99 -2.15
C GLN A 275 -24.39 11.35 -1.55
N ASN A 276 -23.36 11.41 -0.73
CA ASN A 276 -22.93 12.63 -0.04
C ASN A 276 -21.87 13.42 -0.81
N ALA A 277 -21.40 12.89 -1.95
CA ALA A 277 -20.35 13.49 -2.75
C ALA A 277 -20.76 14.82 -3.37
N ASP A 278 -19.89 15.83 -3.28
CA ASP A 278 -20.00 17.05 -4.08
C ASP A 278 -19.48 16.81 -5.51
N VAL A 279 -18.40 16.04 -5.64
CA VAL A 279 -17.76 15.69 -6.92
C VAL A 279 -17.43 14.20 -6.94
N ILE A 280 -17.85 13.54 -8.03
CA ILE A 280 -17.47 12.15 -8.33
C ILE A 280 -16.71 12.13 -9.64
N GLN A 281 -15.56 11.46 -9.64
CA GLN A 281 -14.70 11.32 -10.78
C GLN A 281 -14.34 9.85 -10.98
N VAL A 282 -14.25 9.42 -12.24
CA VAL A 282 -13.71 8.11 -12.60
C VAL A 282 -12.43 8.35 -13.38
N GLN A 283 -11.37 7.65 -12.99
CA GLN A 283 -10.10 7.63 -13.71
C GLN A 283 -9.90 6.25 -14.34
N SER A 284 -9.53 6.21 -15.61
CA SER A 284 -9.21 4.93 -16.27
C SER A 284 -7.86 4.39 -15.81
N VAL A 285 -7.65 3.07 -15.92
CA VAL A 285 -6.38 2.45 -15.55
C VAL A 285 -5.33 2.79 -16.62
N LEU A 286 -4.30 3.56 -16.26
CA LEU A 286 -3.22 3.93 -17.18
C LEU A 286 -2.57 2.69 -17.82
N ASN A 287 -2.69 2.58 -19.15
CA ASN A 287 -2.23 1.45 -19.97
C ASN A 287 -2.84 0.09 -19.59
N GLY A 288 -3.83 0.05 -18.70
CA GLY A 288 -4.58 -1.15 -18.35
C GLY A 288 -5.77 -1.34 -19.29
N SER A 289 -6.33 -2.55 -19.29
CA SER A 289 -7.56 -2.84 -20.05
C SER A 289 -8.68 -1.86 -19.67
N LEU A 290 -9.33 -1.25 -20.66
CA LEU A 290 -10.40 -0.27 -20.40
C LEU A 290 -11.68 -0.95 -19.86
N TYR A 291 -11.98 -2.14 -20.38
CA TYR A 291 -13.12 -2.97 -19.98
C TYR A 291 -12.66 -4.36 -19.56
N GLU A 292 -13.37 -4.96 -18.62
CA GLU A 292 -13.18 -6.36 -18.24
C GLU A 292 -14.10 -7.31 -19.03
N THR A 293 -14.02 -8.62 -18.76
CA THR A 293 -14.67 -9.66 -19.58
C THR A 293 -16.20 -9.66 -19.54
N PHE A 294 -16.82 -9.04 -18.52
CA PHE A 294 -18.27 -8.78 -18.45
C PHE A 294 -18.66 -7.37 -18.94
N ASP A 295 -17.79 -6.72 -19.72
CA ASP A 295 -18.04 -5.43 -20.36
C ASP A 295 -18.30 -4.27 -19.38
N ARG A 296 -17.80 -4.39 -18.13
CA ARG A 296 -17.74 -3.27 -17.19
C ARG A 296 -16.46 -2.48 -17.43
N LEU A 297 -16.57 -1.16 -17.34
CA LEU A 297 -15.42 -0.26 -17.37
C LEU A 297 -14.59 -0.46 -16.10
N LEU A 298 -13.27 -0.64 -16.24
CA LEU A 298 -12.35 -0.68 -15.09
C LEU A 298 -11.95 0.75 -14.71
N GLY A 299 -12.08 1.10 -13.43
CA GLY A 299 -11.79 2.46 -12.99
C GLY A 299 -11.40 2.63 -11.53
N TRP A 300 -10.60 3.67 -11.29
CA TRP A 300 -10.38 4.25 -9.97
C TRP A 300 -11.45 5.30 -9.72
N VAL A 301 -12.21 5.16 -8.64
CA VAL A 301 -13.33 6.05 -8.33
C VAL A 301 -12.93 7.02 -7.24
N TRP A 302 -13.02 8.30 -7.57
CA TRP A 302 -12.65 9.41 -6.70
C TRP A 302 -13.90 10.14 -6.23
N VAL A 303 -14.01 10.33 -4.92
CA VAL A 303 -15.10 11.06 -4.28
C VAL A 303 -14.49 12.19 -3.49
N ASP A 304 -14.84 13.43 -3.85
CA ASP A 304 -14.33 14.66 -3.22
C ASP A 304 -12.79 14.71 -3.11
N GLY A 305 -12.10 14.15 -4.10
CA GLY A 305 -10.64 14.08 -4.18
C GLY A 305 -9.99 12.90 -3.46
N GLU A 306 -10.77 12.04 -2.80
CA GLU A 306 -10.29 10.83 -2.13
C GLU A 306 -10.58 9.57 -2.95
N LEU A 307 -9.62 8.64 -3.03
CA LEU A 307 -9.80 7.39 -3.76
C LEU A 307 -10.69 6.41 -2.98
N LEU A 308 -11.93 6.20 -3.44
CA LEU A 308 -12.92 5.33 -2.78
C LEU A 308 -12.48 3.86 -2.74
N ASN A 309 -11.75 3.38 -3.77
CA ASN A 309 -11.13 2.06 -3.79
C ASN A 309 -10.20 1.87 -2.58
N PHE A 310 -9.38 2.88 -2.27
CA PHE A 310 -8.48 2.85 -1.13
C PHE A 310 -9.26 2.88 0.20
N LYS A 311 -10.29 3.72 0.32
CA LYS A 311 -11.12 3.81 1.52
C LYS A 311 -11.79 2.47 1.85
N LEU A 312 -12.31 1.76 0.85
CA LEU A 312 -12.91 0.42 1.03
C LEU A 312 -11.93 -0.58 1.67
N VAL A 313 -10.68 -0.60 1.22
CA VAL A 313 -9.65 -1.48 1.77
C VAL A 313 -9.20 -1.02 3.15
N LYS A 314 -8.95 0.29 3.33
CA LYS A 314 -8.51 0.86 4.61
C LYS A 314 -9.53 0.64 5.73
N GLU A 315 -10.81 0.75 5.40
CA GLU A 315 -11.91 0.49 6.33
C GLU A 315 -12.15 -1.00 6.57
N GLY A 316 -11.49 -1.90 5.83
CA GLY A 316 -11.60 -3.35 6.01
C GLY A 316 -12.81 -4.01 5.33
N TYR A 317 -13.42 -3.36 4.33
CA TYR A 317 -14.54 -3.94 3.56
C TYR A 317 -14.07 -4.87 2.43
N SER A 318 -12.80 -4.79 2.04
CA SER A 318 -12.22 -5.62 0.99
C SER A 318 -10.74 -5.87 1.25
N GLN A 319 -10.24 -7.02 0.81
CA GLN A 319 -8.81 -7.25 0.66
C GLN A 319 -8.33 -6.62 -0.65
N VAL A 320 -7.06 -6.24 -0.73
CA VAL A 320 -6.50 -5.78 -2.01
C VAL A 320 -6.49 -6.92 -3.02
N GLN A 321 -6.98 -6.64 -4.23
CA GLN A 321 -6.76 -7.50 -5.39
C GLN A 321 -5.60 -6.96 -6.21
N PHE A 322 -4.68 -7.83 -6.62
CA PHE A 322 -3.53 -7.42 -7.43
C PHE A 322 -3.87 -7.51 -8.92
N GLY A 323 -4.40 -6.41 -9.46
CA GLY A 323 -4.64 -6.20 -10.89
C GLY A 323 -3.63 -5.23 -11.54
N GLU A 324 -3.78 -5.03 -12.86
CA GLU A 324 -2.97 -4.08 -13.65
C GLU A 324 -2.97 -2.68 -13.00
N SER A 325 -1.79 -2.09 -12.86
CA SER A 325 -1.64 -0.72 -12.39
C SER A 325 -0.29 -0.15 -12.77
N GLN A 326 -0.34 1.08 -13.31
CA GLN A 326 0.83 1.95 -13.47
C GLN A 326 0.59 3.32 -12.83
N ALA A 327 -0.60 3.56 -12.27
CA ALA A 327 -0.92 4.80 -11.60
C ALA A 327 -0.12 4.90 -10.30
N MET A 328 0.53 6.04 -10.11
CA MET A 328 1.43 6.30 -8.99
C MET A 328 1.17 7.69 -8.42
N TYR A 329 1.40 7.83 -7.12
CA TYR A 329 1.48 9.12 -6.45
C TYR A 329 2.73 9.12 -5.58
N LYS A 330 3.60 10.13 -5.76
CA LYS A 330 4.90 10.23 -5.07
C LYS A 330 5.77 8.95 -5.16
N GLY A 331 5.76 8.32 -6.34
CA GLY A 331 6.53 7.10 -6.62
C GLY A 331 5.93 5.81 -6.06
N VAL A 332 4.83 5.87 -5.29
CA VAL A 332 4.13 4.70 -4.76
C VAL A 332 2.96 4.36 -5.69
N LEU A 333 2.85 3.10 -6.10
CA LEU A 333 1.72 2.63 -6.91
C LEU A 333 0.42 2.68 -6.11
N TYR A 334 -0.70 2.96 -6.78
CA TYR A 334 -2.01 2.91 -6.11
C TYR A 334 -2.27 1.55 -5.46
N THR A 335 -1.79 0.47 -6.07
CA THR A 335 -1.89 -0.89 -5.52
C THR A 335 -1.07 -1.08 -4.25
N ASP A 336 0.09 -0.43 -4.15
CA ASP A 336 0.92 -0.44 -2.94
C ASP A 336 0.30 0.45 -1.84
N PHE A 337 -0.41 1.54 -2.18
CA PHE A 337 -1.26 2.26 -1.23
C PHE A 337 -2.41 1.38 -0.70
N LEU A 338 -3.12 0.67 -1.58
CA LEU A 338 -4.18 -0.26 -1.17
C LEU A 338 -3.62 -1.38 -0.28
N TYR A 339 -2.44 -1.91 -0.61
CA TYR A 339 -1.76 -2.89 0.22
C TYR A 339 -1.42 -2.33 1.61
N HIS A 340 -0.92 -1.10 1.68
CA HIS A 340 -0.67 -0.41 2.95
C HIS A 340 -1.95 -0.22 3.78
N ALA A 341 -3.05 0.15 3.13
CA ALA A 341 -4.37 0.23 3.74
C ALA A 341 -4.87 -1.12 4.27
N GLU A 342 -4.62 -2.22 3.57
CA GLU A 342 -5.00 -3.55 4.04
C GLU A 342 -4.20 -3.94 5.29
N LEU A 343 -2.90 -3.66 5.32
CA LEU A 343 -2.07 -3.86 6.52
C LEU A 343 -2.57 -3.03 7.70
N TYR A 344 -2.98 -1.78 7.46
CA TYR A 344 -3.63 -0.94 8.47
C TYR A 344 -4.92 -1.59 9.01
N ALA A 345 -5.81 -2.04 8.12
CA ALA A 345 -7.08 -2.65 8.49
C ALA A 345 -6.86 -3.94 9.30
N LYS A 346 -5.93 -4.80 8.87
CA LYS A 346 -5.51 -6.02 9.58
C LYS A 346 -4.96 -5.71 10.97
N ARG A 347 -4.06 -4.73 11.08
CA ARG A 347 -3.44 -4.34 12.35
C ARG A 347 -4.46 -3.84 13.38
N ASN A 348 -5.52 -3.19 12.90
CA ASN A 348 -6.59 -2.64 13.73
C ASN A 348 -7.80 -3.57 13.87
N GLY A 349 -7.77 -4.78 13.27
CA GLY A 349 -8.86 -5.75 13.35
C GLY A 349 -10.17 -5.28 12.74
N LEU A 350 -10.13 -4.44 11.71
CA LEU A 350 -11.31 -3.78 11.15
C LEU A 350 -12.14 -4.74 10.29
N LYS A 351 -13.46 -4.77 10.51
CA LYS A 351 -14.47 -5.43 9.65
C LYS A 351 -14.07 -6.88 9.33
N ILE A 352 -13.81 -7.22 8.06
CA ILE A 352 -13.47 -8.60 7.65
C ILE A 352 -12.19 -9.15 8.30
N HIS A 353 -11.39 -8.28 8.94
CA HIS A 353 -10.14 -8.63 9.59
C HIS A 353 -10.25 -8.88 11.10
N GLY A 354 -11.42 -8.71 11.73
CA GLY A 354 -11.53 -8.95 13.17
C GLY A 354 -12.88 -8.65 13.84
N GLU A 355 -13.86 -8.13 13.12
CA GLU A 355 -15.19 -7.80 13.63
C GLU A 355 -16.27 -8.76 13.11
N GLU A 356 -17.41 -8.82 13.81
CA GLU A 356 -18.61 -9.51 13.35
C GLU A 356 -19.48 -8.57 12.51
N ASP A 357 -19.95 -9.06 11.36
CA ASP A 357 -20.87 -8.34 10.49
C ASP A 357 -22.21 -8.10 11.20
N PRO A 358 -22.62 -6.84 11.42
CA PRO A 358 -23.88 -6.54 12.10
C PRO A 358 -25.12 -6.95 11.30
N THR A 359 -24.98 -7.24 10.01
CA THR A 359 -26.06 -7.65 9.09
C THR A 359 -26.10 -9.17 8.85
N TRP A 360 -25.21 -9.95 9.47
CA TRP A 360 -25.14 -11.40 9.27
C TRP A 360 -25.70 -12.20 10.45
N ASP A 361 -26.51 -13.22 10.15
CA ASP A 361 -26.97 -14.23 11.11
C ASP A 361 -25.99 -15.41 11.09
N TYR A 362 -25.09 -15.44 12.08
CA TYR A 362 -24.08 -16.49 12.23
C TYR A 362 -24.63 -17.85 12.65
N GLU A 363 -25.83 -17.91 13.24
CA GLU A 363 -26.44 -19.19 13.63
C GLU A 363 -26.93 -19.95 12.38
N HIS A 364 -27.50 -19.21 11.42
CA HIS A 364 -28.07 -19.79 10.20
C HIS A 364 -27.21 -19.56 8.95
N ASN A 365 -26.07 -18.87 9.08
CA ASN A 365 -25.14 -18.50 8.02
C ASN A 365 -25.83 -17.84 6.81
N ARG A 366 -26.58 -16.77 7.07
CA ARG A 366 -27.36 -16.01 6.08
C ARG A 366 -27.44 -14.53 6.47
N PRO A 367 -27.80 -13.61 5.54
CA PRO A 367 -28.14 -12.25 5.93
C PRO A 367 -29.28 -12.24 6.95
N LYS A 368 -29.25 -11.30 7.90
CA LYS A 368 -30.39 -11.07 8.79
C LYS A 368 -31.60 -10.68 7.95
N GLU A 369 -32.74 -11.24 8.27
CA GLU A 369 -34.01 -10.77 7.72
C GLU A 369 -34.20 -9.33 8.22
N ASP A 370 -34.45 -8.38 7.31
CA ASP A 370 -34.77 -7.01 7.72
C ASP A 370 -36.01 -7.07 8.63
N ASP A 371 -35.84 -6.76 9.91
CA ASP A 371 -36.96 -6.65 10.87
C ASP A 371 -37.86 -5.42 10.61
N ASN A 372 -37.91 -4.92 9.37
CA ASN A 372 -38.80 -3.82 8.96
C ASN A 372 -39.37 -4.03 7.55
N VAL A 373 -40.67 -4.36 7.54
CA VAL A 373 -41.62 -4.22 6.42
C VAL A 373 -41.77 -2.75 6.00
#